data_AF-A0A7S1YXD0-F1
#
_entry.id   AF-A0A7S1YXD0-F1
#
_cell.length_a   1.000
_cell.length_b   1.000
_cell.length_c   1.000
_cell.angle_alpha   90.00
_cell.angle_beta   90.00
_cell.angle_gamma   90.00
#
_symmetry.space_group_name_H-M   'P 1'
#
loop_
_entity.id
_entity.type
_entity.pdbx_description
1 polymer ?
#
loop_
_entity_poly.entity_id
_entity_poly.type
_entity_poly.pdbx_seq_one_letter_code
_entity_poly.pdbx_strand_id
1 'polypeptide(L)'
;REALRVYAPLAERLGMHRLKADLEGLSFQVLFRRQHAAASALYGEEGLLLDEVRDHLTTSIEGAAAEDRLLLEQLESFRVTSRVKAPYSLWKKLLKKRAKEKAKAAGASN
;
A
#
# COMPACT_ATOMS: atom_id res chain seq x y z
N ARG A 1 5.67 -18.66 9.84
CA ARG A 1 6.93 -18.33 9.11
C ARG A 1 6.87 -18.74 7.64
N GLU A 2 6.34 -19.94 7.34
CA GLU A 2 6.15 -20.42 5.96
C GLU A 2 5.23 -19.54 5.12
N ALA A 3 4.14 -19.02 5.69
CA ALA A 3 3.25 -18.05 5.05
C ALA A 3 3.99 -16.88 4.40
N LEU A 4 4.97 -16.30 5.08
CA LEU A 4 5.75 -15.17 4.55
C LEU A 4 6.83 -15.59 3.53
N ARG A 5 7.43 -16.78 3.70
CA ARG A 5 8.62 -17.21 2.94
C ARG A 5 8.29 -18.04 1.70
N VAL A 6 7.18 -18.78 1.74
CA VAL A 6 6.79 -19.75 0.72
C VAL A 6 5.47 -19.32 0.08
N TYR A 7 4.41 -19.21 0.87
CA TYR A 7 3.06 -19.03 0.33
C TYR A 7 2.81 -17.62 -0.23
N ALA A 8 3.27 -16.55 0.44
CA ALA A 8 3.12 -15.19 -0.09
C ALA A 8 3.86 -14.97 -1.42
N PRO A 9 5.12 -15.42 -1.60
CA PRO A 9 5.78 -15.39 -2.91
C PRO A 9 5.08 -16.23 -3.99
N LEU A 10 4.52 -17.39 -3.63
CA LEU A 10 3.74 -18.19 -4.58
C LEU A 10 2.47 -17.46 -5.02
N ALA A 11 1.71 -16.89 -4.08
CA ALA A 11 0.53 -16.08 -4.38
C ALA A 11 0.88 -14.87 -5.27
N GLU A 12 2.02 -14.23 -5.06
CA GLU A 12 2.51 -13.16 -5.94
C GLU A 12 2.76 -13.64 -7.37
N ARG A 13 3.46 -14.76 -7.54
CA ARG A 13 3.77 -15.34 -8.86
C ARG A 13 2.52 -15.77 -9.63
N LEU A 14 1.47 -16.17 -8.90
CA LEU A 14 0.18 -16.54 -9.46
C LEU A 14 -0.76 -15.35 -9.69
N GLY A 15 -0.31 -14.10 -9.46
CA GLY A 15 -1.15 -12.91 -9.61
C GLY A 15 -2.21 -12.73 -8.50
N MET A 16 -2.17 -13.55 -7.45
CA MET A 16 -3.12 -13.54 -6.34
C MET A 16 -2.74 -12.47 -5.29
N HIS A 17 -2.77 -11.19 -5.69
CA HIS A 17 -2.29 -10.09 -4.85
C HIS A 17 -3.07 -9.87 -3.56
N ARG A 18 -4.39 -10.17 -3.54
CA ARG A 18 -5.21 -10.12 -2.33
C ARG A 18 -4.74 -11.16 -1.31
N LEU A 19 -4.68 -12.43 -1.72
CA LEU A 19 -4.18 -13.52 -0.89
C LEU A 19 -2.76 -13.27 -0.38
N LYS A 20 -1.87 -12.76 -1.24
CA LYS A 20 -0.52 -12.33 -0.83
C LYS A 20 -0.59 -11.33 0.31
N ALA A 21 -1.41 -10.28 0.19
CA ALA A 21 -1.52 -9.23 1.20
C ALA A 21 -2.04 -9.78 2.53
N ASP A 22 -3.01 -10.69 2.49
CA ASP A 22 -3.58 -11.33 3.69
C ASP A 22 -2.54 -12.21 4.39
N LEU A 23 -1.84 -13.06 3.63
CA LEU A 23 -0.75 -13.90 4.15
C LEU A 23 0.37 -13.06 4.77
N GLU A 24 0.76 -11.98 4.11
CA GLU A 24 1.77 -11.03 4.59
C GLU A 24 1.30 -10.33 5.87
N GLY A 25 0.05 -9.84 5.91
CA GLY A 25 -0.52 -9.12 7.06
C GLY A 25 -0.61 -9.99 8.31
N LEU A 26 -1.25 -11.14 8.20
CA LEU A 26 -1.40 -12.09 9.31
C LEU A 26 -0.03 -12.58 9.82
N SER A 27 0.88 -12.91 8.90
CA SER A 27 2.24 -13.31 9.26
C SER A 27 3.00 -12.18 9.95
N PHE A 28 2.84 -10.94 9.50
CA PHE A 28 3.52 -9.79 10.09
C PHE A 28 3.06 -9.53 11.51
N GLN A 29 1.76 -9.60 11.76
CA GLN A 29 1.17 -9.47 13.09
C GLN A 29 1.71 -10.52 14.06
N VAL A 30 1.84 -11.78 13.63
CA VAL A 30 2.31 -12.87 14.50
C VAL A 30 3.83 -12.84 14.70
N LEU A 31 4.60 -12.70 13.62
CA LEU A 31 6.05 -12.88 13.65
C LEU A 31 6.83 -11.63 14.07
N PHE A 32 6.25 -10.44 13.86
CA PHE A 32 6.93 -9.16 14.06
C PHE A 32 6.03 -8.18 14.83
N ARG A 33 5.48 -8.62 15.97
CA ARG A 33 4.48 -7.87 16.76
C ARG A 33 4.85 -6.40 17.02
N ARG A 34 6.09 -6.13 17.44
CA ARG A 34 6.55 -4.76 17.75
C ARG A 34 6.60 -3.89 16.51
N GLN A 35 7.11 -4.42 15.40
CA GLN A 35 7.18 -3.74 14.12
C GLN A 35 5.79 -3.53 13.53
N HIS A 36 4.89 -4.50 13.69
CA HIS A 36 3.50 -4.39 13.31
C HIS A 36 2.80 -3.26 14.07
N ALA A 37 2.94 -3.22 15.39
CA ALA A 37 2.37 -2.16 16.22
C ALA A 37 2.90 -0.77 15.79
N ALA A 38 4.21 -0.62 15.65
CA ALA A 38 4.81 0.64 15.22
C ALA A 38 4.35 1.08 13.82
N ALA A 39 4.32 0.15 12.85
CA ALA A 39 3.86 0.45 11.50
C ALA A 39 2.36 0.77 11.44
N SER A 40 1.55 0.14 12.30
CA SER A 40 0.10 0.39 12.37
C SER A 40 -0.22 1.72 13.04
N ALA A 41 0.56 2.11 14.06
CA ALA A 41 0.40 3.38 14.76
C ALA A 41 0.52 4.61 13.85
N LEU A 42 1.39 4.54 12.83
CA LEU A 42 1.53 5.60 11.82
C LEU A 42 0.20 5.91 11.09
N TYR A 43 -0.64 4.90 10.88
CA TYR A 43 -1.96 5.10 10.28
C TYR A 43 -2.98 5.64 11.29
N GLY A 44 -2.77 5.44 12.59
CA GLY A 44 -3.62 6.04 13.62
C GLY A 44 -3.34 7.53 13.81
N GLU A 45 -2.06 7.92 13.76
CA GLU A 45 -1.62 9.32 13.92
C GLU A 45 -1.99 10.18 12.70
N GLU A 46 -1.81 9.65 11.49
CA GLU A 46 -2.07 10.38 10.23
C GLU A 46 -3.42 9.99 9.58
N GLY A 47 -4.20 9.10 10.20
CA GLY A 47 -5.35 8.45 9.57
C GLY A 47 -6.44 9.40 9.11
N LEU A 48 -6.80 10.36 9.96
CA LEU A 48 -7.84 11.35 9.64
C LEU A 48 -7.44 12.22 8.44
N LEU A 49 -6.20 12.73 8.44
CA LEU A 49 -5.67 13.50 7.31
C LEU A 49 -5.61 12.64 6.03
N LEU A 50 -5.22 11.38 6.15
CA LEU A 50 -5.14 10.45 5.03
C LEU A 50 -6.53 10.22 4.41
N ASP A 51 -7.56 10.06 5.25
CA ASP A 51 -8.95 9.88 4.82
C ASP A 51 -9.53 11.15 4.19
N GLU A 52 -9.25 12.33 4.74
CA GLU A 52 -9.65 13.61 4.14
C GLU A 52 -9.03 13.81 2.74
N VAL A 53 -7.71 13.58 2.62
CA VAL A 53 -7.00 13.68 1.33
C VAL A 53 -7.55 12.66 0.34
N ARG A 54 -7.81 11.44 0.80
CA ARG A 54 -8.39 10.37 -0.02
C ARG A 54 -9.76 10.77 -0.54
N ASP A 55 -10.65 11.24 0.31
CA ASP A 55 -12.03 11.57 -0.05
C ASP A 55 -12.08 12.80 -0.97
N HIS A 56 -11.26 13.81 -0.69
CA HIS A 56 -11.09 14.97 -1.58
C HIS A 56 -10.61 14.54 -2.98
N LEU A 57 -9.56 13.72 -3.07
CA LEU A 57 -9.03 13.26 -4.35
C LEU A 57 -10.01 12.37 -5.10
N THR A 58 -10.68 11.44 -4.40
CA THR A 58 -11.70 10.58 -5.01
C THR A 58 -12.84 11.41 -5.59
N THR A 59 -13.39 12.35 -4.81
CA THR A 59 -14.46 13.25 -5.27
C THR A 59 -14.01 14.11 -6.46
N SER A 60 -12.79 14.65 -6.41
CA SER A 60 -12.24 15.47 -7.49
C SER A 60 -12.07 14.67 -8.79
N ILE A 61 -11.57 13.44 -8.72
CA ILE A 61 -11.41 12.57 -9.89
C ILE A 61 -12.78 12.13 -10.42
N GLU A 62 -13.74 11.81 -9.54
CA GLU A 62 -15.10 11.46 -9.95
C GLU A 62 -15.79 12.63 -10.66
N GLY A 63 -15.66 13.85 -10.14
CA GLY A 63 -16.18 15.06 -10.78
C GLY A 63 -15.56 15.29 -12.16
N ALA A 64 -14.22 15.22 -12.27
CA ALA A 64 -13.52 15.39 -13.54
C ALA A 64 -13.91 14.32 -14.57
N ALA A 65 -14.08 13.07 -14.15
CA ALA A 65 -14.52 11.99 -15.03
C ALA A 65 -15.98 12.15 -15.47
N ALA A 66 -16.84 12.70 -14.60
CA ALA A 66 -18.25 12.95 -14.92
C ALA A 66 -18.44 14.11 -15.93
N GLU A 67 -17.49 15.04 -16.01
CA GLU A 67 -17.50 16.14 -16.99
C GLU A 67 -17.00 15.70 -18.39
N ASP A 68 -16.31 14.56 -18.50
CA ASP A 68 -15.77 14.05 -19.77
C ASP A 68 -16.82 13.23 -20.53
N ARG A 69 -17.53 13.90 -21.43
CA ARG A 69 -18.60 13.28 -22.24
C ARG A 69 -18.09 12.19 -23.19
N LEU A 70 -16.88 12.32 -23.74
CA LEU A 70 -16.32 11.31 -24.66
C LEU A 70 -15.96 10.04 -23.90
N LEU A 71 -15.43 10.18 -22.68
CA LEU A 71 -15.17 9.06 -21.79
C LEU A 71 -16.47 8.34 -21.41
N LEU A 72 -17.50 9.09 -21.01
CA LEU A 72 -18.77 8.50 -20.58
C LEU A 72 -19.53 7.78 -21.70
N GLU A 73 -19.40 8.22 -22.95
CA GLU A 73 -19.98 7.53 -24.11
C GLU A 73 -19.36 6.14 -24.34
N GLN A 74 -18.15 5.90 -23.84
CA GLN A 74 -17.42 4.62 -24.00
C GLN A 74 -17.55 3.68 -22.79
N LEU A 75 -18.20 4.11 -21.71
CA LEU A 75 -18.28 3.38 -20.45
C LEU A 75 -19.73 3.14 -20.03
N GLU A 76 -20.07 1.89 -19.68
CA GLU A 76 -21.37 1.59 -19.07
C GLU A 76 -21.44 2.10 -17.61
N SER A 77 -20.32 1.99 -16.88
CA SER A 77 -20.13 2.58 -15.55
C SER A 77 -18.64 2.68 -15.21
N PHE A 78 -18.30 3.57 -14.29
CA PHE A 78 -16.95 3.66 -13.74
C PHE A 78 -16.99 3.76 -12.22
N ARG A 79 -15.86 3.44 -11.57
CA ARG A 79 -15.69 3.59 -10.13
C ARG A 79 -14.28 4.07 -9.85
N VAL A 80 -14.16 5.11 -9.05
CA VAL A 80 -12.88 5.54 -8.49
C VAL A 80 -12.69 4.83 -7.16
N THR A 81 -11.56 4.15 -6.99
CA THR A 81 -11.20 3.51 -5.72
C THR A 81 -9.83 3.97 -5.29
N SER A 82 -9.68 4.28 -4.01
CA SER A 82 -8.40 4.53 -3.39
C SER A 82 -7.84 3.26 -2.74
N ARG A 83 -6.53 3.23 -2.51
CA ARG A 83 -5.86 2.11 -1.85
C ARG A 83 -4.85 2.60 -0.84
N VAL A 84 -5.01 2.16 0.39
CA VAL A 84 -4.01 2.32 1.45
C VAL A 84 -3.05 1.13 1.43
N LYS A 85 -1.76 1.42 1.58
CA LYS A 85 -0.71 0.39 1.63
C LYS A 85 -0.86 -0.42 2.92
N ALA A 86 -0.75 -1.75 2.86
CA ALA A 86 -0.79 -2.58 4.06
C ALA A 86 0.44 -2.33 4.98
N PRO A 87 0.30 -2.48 6.32
CA PRO A 87 1.37 -2.19 7.28
C PRO A 87 2.70 -2.91 7.00
N TYR A 88 2.66 -4.19 6.64
CA TYR A 88 3.86 -4.95 6.29
C TYR A 88 4.60 -4.37 5.08
N SER A 89 3.83 -3.96 4.07
CA SER A 89 4.37 -3.33 2.87
C SER A 89 4.96 -1.95 3.18
N LEU A 90 4.31 -1.15 4.04
CA LEU A 90 4.86 0.13 4.51
C LEU A 90 6.19 -0.09 5.22
N TRP A 91 6.22 -0.99 6.19
CA TRP A 91 7.44 -1.33 6.92
C TRP A 91 8.59 -1.75 5.99
N LYS A 92 8.33 -2.64 5.01
CA LYS A 92 9.32 -2.99 3.98
C LYS A 92 9.83 -1.78 3.20
N LYS A 93 8.93 -0.84 2.84
CA LYS A 93 9.29 0.39 2.10
C LYS A 93 10.19 1.30 2.94
N LEU A 94 9.85 1.50 4.22
CA LEU A 94 10.63 2.30 5.15
C LEU A 94 12.05 1.73 5.35
N LEU A 95 12.17 0.40 5.49
CA LEU A 95 13.48 -0.26 5.58
C LEU A 95 14.34 -0.04 4.32
N LYS A 96 13.76 -0.22 3.13
CA LYS A 96 14.46 0.03 1.86
C LYS A 96 14.92 1.48 1.73
N LYS A 97 14.07 2.44 2.12
CA LYS A 97 14.41 3.87 2.10
C LYS A 97 15.61 4.16 3.03
N ARG A 98 15.55 3.68 4.27
CA ARG A 98 16.64 3.83 5.25
C ARG A 98 17.94 3.18 4.78
N ALA A 99 17.89 2.02 4.15
CA ALA A 99 19.07 1.36 3.59
C ALA A 99 19.71 2.21 2.48
N LYS A 100 18.87 2.79 1.59
CA LYS A 100 19.34 3.70 0.53
C LYS A 100 19.97 4.98 1.09
N GLU A 101 19.36 5.57 2.12
CA GLU A 101 19.89 6.76 2.80
C GLU A 101 21.26 6.48 3.43
N LYS A 102 21.41 5.33 4.10
CA LYS A 102 22.70 4.91 4.65
C LYS A 102 23.76 4.70 3.57
N ALA A 103 23.42 4.05 2.45
CA ALA A 103 24.35 3.84 1.34
C ALA A 103 24.81 5.18 0.74
N LYS A 104 23.89 6.14 0.58
CA LYS A 104 24.20 7.50 0.13
C LYS A 104 25.13 8.24 1.10
N ALA A 105 24.88 8.13 2.41
CA ALA A 105 25.71 8.74 3.44
C ALA A 105 27.11 8.12 3.53
N ALA A 106 27.26 6.85 3.15
CA ALA A 106 28.53 6.13 3.14
C ALA A 106 29.37 6.36 1.85
N GLY A 107 28.97 7.27 0.97
CA GLY A 107 29.70 7.57 -0.27
C GLY A 107 29.62 6.49 -1.36
N ALA A 108 28.79 5.46 -1.18
CA ALA A 108 28.56 4.44 -2.19
C ALA A 108 27.53 4.96 -3.22
N SER A 109 27.97 5.87 -4.08
CA SER A 109 27.27 6.24 -5.31
C SER A 109 28.22 5.95 -6.46
N ASN A 110 28.08 4.76 -7.06
CA ASN A 110 28.44 4.52 -8.45
C ASN A 110 27.15 4.47 -9.25
#